data_AF-A0A7W5XP50-F1
#
_entry.id   AF-A0A7W5XP50-F1
#
_cell.length_a   1.000
_cell.length_b   1.000
_cell.length_c   1.000
_cell.angle_alpha   90.00
_cell.angle_beta   90.00
_cell.angle_gamma   90.00
#
_symmetry.space_group_name_H-M   'P 1'
#
loop_
_entity.id
_entity.type
_entity.pdbx_description
1 polymer ?
#
loop_
_entity_poly.entity_id
_entity_poly.type
_entity_poly.pdbx_seq_one_letter_code
_entity_poly.pdbx_strand_id
1 'polypeptide(L)'
;MRHPVSALALGSRGWLQTANFIICGSATCLGAAGVLFAGQSIWLGWVLVVFGLSLAASGIFPMDPMRGYPPGAPHGDPDTFSRHHTLHDYAGMLVFGTLPAAAAISAVVLPWGMMRIASAAVAVGLVAGFVAFGRAWESDSPRAGVIQKVMITAGWLWLAAVFVAFL
;
A
#
# COMPACT_ATOMS: atom_id res chain seq x y z
N MET A 1 -2.91 11.09 -15.09
CA MET A 1 -2.28 10.11 -14.18
C MET A 1 -3.24 8.94 -13.93
N ARG A 2 -3.60 8.19 -14.98
CA ARG A 2 -4.65 7.15 -14.92
C ARG A 2 -4.18 5.87 -14.22
N HIS A 3 -2.97 5.43 -14.52
CA HIS A 3 -2.48 4.14 -14.06
C HIS A 3 -2.05 4.14 -12.58
N PRO A 4 -2.30 3.02 -11.88
CA PRO A 4 -1.81 2.81 -10.52
C PRO A 4 -0.28 2.78 -10.51
N VAL A 5 0.31 3.02 -9.34
CA VAL A 5 1.76 3.01 -9.14
C VAL A 5 2.35 1.63 -9.44
N SER A 6 1.63 0.56 -9.13
CA SER A 6 2.07 -0.81 -9.44
C SER A 6 2.24 -1.07 -10.93
N ALA A 7 1.45 -0.43 -11.79
CA ALA A 7 1.59 -0.55 -13.23
C ALA A 7 2.98 -0.09 -13.72
N LEU A 8 3.68 0.80 -12.99
CA LEU A 8 5.04 1.21 -13.35
C LEU A 8 6.02 0.03 -13.46
N ALA A 9 5.76 -1.08 -12.75
CA ALA A 9 6.53 -2.32 -12.84
C ALA A 9 6.51 -2.97 -14.23
N LEU A 10 5.55 -2.60 -15.10
CA LEU A 10 5.44 -3.10 -16.47
C LEU A 10 6.25 -2.30 -17.50
N GLY A 11 6.75 -1.12 -17.12
CA GLY A 11 7.52 -0.27 -18.02
C GLY A 11 8.95 -0.80 -18.27
N SER A 12 9.68 -0.16 -19.18
CA SER A 12 11.09 -0.49 -19.47
C SER A 12 12.02 -0.38 -18.26
N ARG A 13 11.65 0.45 -17.27
CA ARG A 13 12.32 0.60 -15.98
C ARG A 13 11.55 -0.04 -14.82
N GLY A 14 10.71 -1.03 -15.11
CA GLY A 14 9.84 -1.67 -14.13
C GLY A 14 10.57 -2.27 -12.93
N TRP A 15 11.81 -2.71 -13.15
CA TRP A 15 12.70 -3.19 -12.09
C TRP A 15 12.90 -2.18 -10.95
N LEU A 16 12.85 -0.87 -11.23
CA LEU A 16 12.93 0.17 -10.19
C LEU A 16 11.71 0.12 -9.27
N GLN A 17 10.51 -0.08 -9.84
CA GLN A 17 9.30 -0.17 -9.04
C GLN A 17 9.28 -1.47 -8.22
N THR A 18 9.72 -2.58 -8.80
CA THR A 18 9.91 -3.83 -8.07
C THR A 18 10.92 -3.68 -6.93
N ALA A 19 12.07 -3.06 -7.18
CA ALA A 19 13.08 -2.79 -6.16
C ALA A 19 12.53 -1.90 -5.04
N ASN A 20 11.79 -0.83 -5.38
CA ASN A 20 11.13 0.02 -4.40
C ASN A 20 10.19 -0.78 -3.49
N PHE A 21 9.34 -1.64 -4.06
CA PHE A 21 8.43 -2.47 -3.27
C PHE A 21 9.16 -3.43 -2.32
N ILE A 22 10.22 -4.08 -2.80
CA ILE A 22 10.99 -5.02 -1.97
C ILE A 22 11.74 -4.28 -0.86
N ILE A 23 12.42 -3.17 -1.18
CA ILE A 23 13.21 -2.39 -0.22
C ILE A 23 12.29 -1.75 0.83
N CYS A 24 11.23 -1.06 0.40
CA CYS A 24 10.30 -0.41 1.31
C CYS A 24 9.53 -1.44 2.16
N GLY A 25 9.15 -2.58 1.58
CA GLY A 25 8.52 -3.68 2.31
C GLY A 25 9.43 -4.24 3.40
N SER A 26 10.70 -4.51 3.05
CA SER A 26 11.73 -5.00 3.98
C SER A 26 12.03 -4.00 5.10
N ALA A 27 12.20 -2.72 4.75
CA ALA A 27 12.42 -1.65 5.72
C ALA A 27 11.23 -1.52 6.70
N THR A 28 10.01 -1.67 6.20
CA THR A 28 8.81 -1.65 7.06
C THR A 28 8.76 -2.84 8.00
N CYS A 29 9.14 -4.05 7.55
CA CYS A 29 9.27 -5.21 8.43
C CYS A 29 10.32 -5.01 9.52
N LEU A 30 11.45 -4.36 9.21
CA LEU A 30 12.48 -4.04 10.21
C LEU A 30 11.94 -3.03 11.25
N GLY A 31 11.25 -1.98 10.82
CA GLY A 31 10.59 -1.05 11.73
C GLY A 31 9.54 -1.73 12.60
N ALA A 32 8.75 -2.64 12.01
CA ALA A 32 7.75 -3.44 12.72
C ALA A 32 8.38 -4.35 13.78
N ALA A 33 9.53 -4.97 13.48
CA ALA A 33 10.29 -5.75 14.45
C ALA A 33 10.75 -4.86 15.63
N GLY A 34 11.15 -3.61 15.37
CA GLY A 34 11.43 -2.63 16.42
C GLY A 34 10.24 -2.40 17.35
N VAL A 35 9.03 -2.21 16.80
CA VAL A 35 7.79 -2.05 17.58
C VAL A 35 7.50 -3.29 18.45
N LEU A 36 7.74 -4.49 17.92
CA LEU A 36 7.56 -5.75 18.64
C LEU A 36 8.58 -5.92 19.77
N PHE A 37 9.86 -5.73 19.49
CA PHE A 37 10.94 -5.95 20.47
C PHE A 37 11.00 -4.88 21.55
N ALA A 38 10.58 -3.65 21.25
CA ALA A 38 10.42 -2.59 22.24
C ALA A 38 9.16 -2.79 23.13
N GLY A 39 8.31 -3.78 22.83
CA GLY A 39 7.10 -4.06 23.59
C GLY A 39 6.01 -2.99 23.48
N GLN A 40 6.05 -2.15 22.43
CA GLN A 40 5.14 -1.01 22.27
C GLN A 40 3.72 -1.47 21.95
N SER A 41 3.56 -2.39 20.98
CA SER A 41 2.28 -3.03 20.69
C SER A 41 2.45 -4.26 19.79
N ILE A 42 2.02 -5.42 20.29
CA ILE A 42 2.04 -6.67 19.53
C ILE A 42 1.15 -6.61 18.29
N TRP A 43 -0.02 -5.96 18.41
CA TRP A 43 -0.98 -5.82 17.32
C TRP A 43 -0.45 -4.90 16.22
N LEU A 44 0.13 -3.76 16.60
CA LEU A 44 0.71 -2.81 15.64
C LEU A 44 1.93 -3.42 14.93
N GLY A 45 2.79 -4.11 15.67
CA GLY A 45 3.95 -4.77 15.08
C GLY A 45 3.55 -5.81 14.03
N TRP A 46 2.64 -6.74 14.34
CA TRP A 46 2.24 -7.78 13.39
C TRP A 46 1.50 -7.23 12.16
N VAL A 47 0.61 -6.25 12.31
CA VAL A 47 -0.07 -5.67 11.14
C VAL A 47 0.93 -4.96 10.21
N LEU A 48 1.96 -4.32 10.75
CA LEU A 48 3.02 -3.70 9.98
C LEU A 48 3.95 -4.73 9.29
N VAL A 49 4.19 -5.89 9.92
CA VAL A 49 4.86 -7.02 9.26
C VAL A 49 4.06 -7.49 8.05
N VAL A 50 2.74 -7.71 8.19
CA VAL A 50 1.89 -8.14 7.07
C VAL A 50 1.85 -7.07 5.97
N PHE A 51 1.78 -5.79 6.34
CA PHE A 51 1.89 -4.68 5.39
C PHE A 51 3.22 -4.72 4.62
N GLY A 52 4.36 -4.84 5.31
CA GLY A 52 5.68 -4.90 4.68
C GLY A 52 5.85 -6.12 3.76
N LEU A 53 5.41 -7.30 4.19
CA LEU A 53 5.46 -8.52 3.39
C LEU A 53 4.55 -8.46 2.15
N SER A 54 3.34 -7.93 2.29
CA SER A 54 2.42 -7.76 1.16
C SER A 54 2.92 -6.72 0.16
N LEU A 55 3.60 -5.67 0.63
CA LEU A 55 4.26 -4.70 -0.25
C LEU A 55 5.39 -5.37 -1.04
N ALA A 56 6.26 -6.16 -0.38
CA ALA A 56 7.32 -6.90 -1.07
C ALA A 56 6.74 -7.92 -2.08
N ALA A 57 5.68 -8.64 -1.71
CA ALA A 57 4.97 -9.57 -2.59
C ALA A 57 4.41 -8.86 -3.84
N SER A 58 3.90 -7.63 -3.71
CA SER A 58 3.43 -6.82 -4.85
C SER A 58 4.56 -6.50 -5.86
N GLY A 59 5.82 -6.48 -5.42
CA GLY A 59 6.99 -6.36 -6.29
C GLY A 59 7.40 -7.67 -6.95
N ILE A 60 7.28 -8.79 -6.24
CA ILE A 60 7.60 -10.15 -6.73
C ILE A 60 6.57 -10.60 -7.77
N PHE A 61 5.31 -10.23 -7.60
CA PHE A 61 4.22 -10.56 -8.51
C PHE A 61 3.68 -9.29 -9.18
N PRO A 62 4.19 -8.89 -10.35
CA PRO A 62 3.63 -7.77 -11.10
C PRO A 62 2.23 -8.11 -11.65
N MET A 63 1.40 -7.07 -11.78
CA MET A 63 0.11 -7.16 -12.48
C MET A 63 0.30 -7.35 -13.99
N ASP A 64 -0.66 -8.00 -14.65
CA ASP A 64 -0.71 -8.07 -16.12
C ASP A 64 -0.82 -6.68 -16.81
N PRO A 65 -0.25 -6.54 -18.02
CA PRO A 65 -0.55 -5.44 -18.93
C PRO A 65 -2.04 -5.31 -19.26
N MET A 66 -2.58 -4.12 -19.08
CA MET A 66 -3.99 -3.84 -19.35
C MET A 66 -4.24 -2.35 -19.50
N ARG A 67 -5.43 -2.01 -19.98
CA ARG A 67 -5.93 -0.63 -19.99
C ARG A 67 -5.00 0.34 -20.72
N GLY A 68 -4.27 -0.13 -21.72
CA GLY A 68 -3.35 0.67 -22.53
C GLY A 68 -1.99 0.95 -21.87
N TYR A 69 -1.62 0.26 -20.80
CA TYR A 69 -0.28 0.35 -20.21
C TYR A 69 0.38 -1.03 -20.02
N PRO A 70 1.68 -1.17 -20.37
CA PRO A 70 2.54 -0.18 -21.03
C PRO A 70 2.13 0.06 -22.50
N PRO A 71 2.76 0.98 -23.25
CA PRO A 71 2.46 1.16 -24.66
C PRO A 71 2.48 -0.16 -25.43
N GLY A 72 1.41 -0.45 -26.17
CA GLY A 72 1.18 -1.73 -26.85
C GLY A 72 0.29 -2.72 -26.09
N ALA A 73 -0.07 -2.45 -24.83
CA ALA A 73 -1.03 -3.26 -24.08
C ALA A 73 -2.48 -3.06 -24.57
N PRO A 74 -3.37 -4.06 -24.41
CA PRO A 74 -4.79 -3.94 -24.72
C PRO A 74 -5.48 -2.78 -24.00
N HIS A 75 -6.50 -2.17 -24.60
CA HIS A 75 -7.23 -1.04 -24.00
C HIS A 75 -8.16 -1.41 -22.84
N GLY A 76 -8.53 -2.68 -22.70
CA GLY A 76 -9.36 -3.20 -21.61
C GLY A 76 -8.59 -4.12 -20.68
N ASP A 77 -9.34 -4.80 -19.81
CA ASP A 77 -8.83 -5.89 -18.99
C ASP A 77 -8.68 -7.16 -19.86
N PRO A 78 -7.71 -8.05 -19.56
CA PRO A 78 -7.62 -9.34 -20.23
C PRO A 78 -8.83 -10.23 -19.88
N ASP A 79 -9.20 -11.14 -20.79
CA ASP A 79 -10.30 -12.09 -20.57
C ASP A 79 -10.04 -13.01 -19.37
N THR A 80 -8.76 -13.30 -19.10
CA THR A 80 -8.30 -14.08 -17.94
C THR A 80 -7.04 -13.46 -17.36
N PHE A 81 -7.01 -13.28 -16.03
CA PHE A 81 -5.81 -12.84 -15.33
C PHE A 81 -4.80 -13.97 -15.15
N SER A 82 -3.52 -13.63 -15.30
CA SER A 82 -2.43 -14.53 -14.96
C SER A 82 -2.38 -14.79 -13.45
N ARG A 83 -1.74 -15.89 -13.05
CA ARG A 83 -1.50 -16.19 -11.63
C ARG A 83 -0.70 -15.08 -10.92
N HIS A 84 0.23 -14.43 -11.63
CA HIS A 84 1.00 -13.32 -11.07
C HIS A 84 0.11 -12.12 -10.81
N HIS A 85 -0.80 -11.79 -11.72
CA HIS A 85 -1.78 -10.74 -11.51
C HIS A 85 -2.71 -11.04 -10.33
N THR A 86 -3.25 -12.25 -10.22
CA THR A 86 -4.09 -12.62 -9.07
C THR A 86 -3.33 -12.49 -7.74
N LEU A 87 -2.07 -12.92 -7.69
CA LEU A 87 -1.24 -12.76 -6.49
C LEU A 87 -0.92 -11.28 -6.21
N HIS A 88 -0.71 -10.48 -7.24
CA HIS A 88 -0.54 -9.03 -7.12
C HIS A 88 -1.77 -8.38 -6.48
N ASP A 89 -2.97 -8.74 -6.92
CA ASP A 89 -4.22 -8.18 -6.40
C ASP A 89 -4.46 -8.55 -4.95
N TYR A 90 -4.18 -9.81 -4.56
CA TYR A 90 -4.24 -10.20 -3.15
C TYR A 90 -3.22 -9.45 -2.30
N ALA A 91 -1.99 -9.29 -2.80
CA ALA A 91 -0.97 -8.51 -2.12
C ALA A 91 -1.40 -7.03 -2.01
N GLY A 92 -1.97 -6.45 -3.06
CA GLY A 92 -2.51 -5.09 -3.09
C GLY A 92 -3.65 -4.91 -2.09
N MET A 93 -4.59 -5.86 -2.03
CA MET A 93 -5.68 -5.85 -1.04
C MET A 93 -5.12 -5.85 0.39
N LEU A 94 -4.09 -6.66 0.67
CA LEU A 94 -3.43 -6.66 1.97
C LEU A 94 -2.71 -5.33 2.24
N VAL A 95 -1.98 -4.77 1.28
CA VAL A 95 -1.32 -3.44 1.42
C VAL A 95 -2.35 -2.36 1.78
N PHE A 96 -3.45 -2.27 1.03
CA PHE A 96 -4.45 -1.23 1.23
C PHE A 96 -5.41 -1.50 2.39
N GLY A 97 -5.52 -2.74 2.88
CA GLY A 97 -6.29 -3.09 4.07
C GLY A 97 -5.50 -2.97 5.38
N THR A 98 -4.22 -3.38 5.37
CA THR A 98 -3.40 -3.41 6.59
C THR A 98 -2.90 -2.03 6.99
N LEU A 99 -2.65 -1.11 6.05
CA LEU A 99 -2.22 0.25 6.39
C LEU A 99 -3.28 1.06 7.16
N PRO A 100 -4.56 1.14 6.75
CA PRO A 100 -5.59 1.75 7.57
C PRO A 100 -5.82 1.01 8.89
N ALA A 101 -5.69 -0.31 8.92
CA ALA A 101 -5.77 -1.08 10.16
C ALA A 101 -4.64 -0.70 11.13
N ALA A 102 -3.41 -0.54 10.65
CA ALA A 102 -2.28 -0.07 11.44
C ALA A 102 -2.51 1.34 12.00
N ALA A 103 -3.10 2.24 11.20
CA ALA A 103 -3.49 3.57 11.64
C ALA A 103 -4.60 3.53 12.71
N ALA A 104 -5.62 2.68 12.54
CA ALA A 104 -6.68 2.50 13.51
C ALA A 104 -6.15 1.91 14.83
N ILE A 105 -5.28 0.90 14.78
CA ILE A 105 -4.62 0.33 15.96
C ILE A 105 -3.79 1.41 16.66
N SER A 106 -3.01 2.20 15.92
CA SER A 106 -2.22 3.31 16.46
C SER A 106 -3.09 4.35 17.16
N ALA A 107 -4.28 4.63 16.62
CA ALA A 107 -5.26 5.53 17.25
C ALA A 107 -5.83 5.02 18.58
N VAL A 108 -5.62 3.74 18.92
CA VAL A 108 -6.04 3.12 20.18
C VAL A 108 -4.86 2.94 21.14
N VAL A 109 -3.73 2.43 20.64
CA VAL A 109 -2.60 2.01 21.48
C VAL A 109 -1.63 3.15 21.82
N LEU A 110 -1.57 4.21 21.00
CA LEU A 110 -0.71 5.35 21.31
C LEU A 110 -1.27 6.17 22.48
N PRO A 111 -0.39 6.77 23.31
CA PRO A 111 -0.80 7.74 24.32
C PRO A 111 -1.64 8.87 23.72
N TRP A 112 -2.50 9.46 24.56
CA TRP A 112 -3.26 10.64 24.15
C TRP A 112 -2.33 11.76 23.69
N GLY A 113 -2.60 12.30 22.50
CA GLY A 113 -1.76 13.33 21.89
C GLY A 113 -2.04 13.48 20.40
N MET A 114 -1.27 14.35 19.76
CA MET A 114 -1.48 14.71 18.36
C MET A 114 -1.33 13.51 17.42
N MET A 115 -0.40 12.58 17.71
CA MET A 115 -0.18 11.38 16.89
C MET A 115 -1.36 10.39 16.95
N ARG A 116 -2.05 10.31 18.08
CA ARG A 116 -3.25 9.48 18.21
C ARG A 116 -4.39 10.04 17.36
N ILE A 117 -4.63 11.35 17.44
CA ILE A 117 -5.66 12.05 16.66
C ILE A 117 -5.33 11.96 15.16
N ALA A 118 -4.07 12.21 14.79
CA ALA A 118 -3.61 12.07 13.42
C ALA A 118 -3.78 10.63 12.90
N SER A 119 -3.49 9.61 13.72
CA SER A 119 -3.70 8.21 13.32
C SER A 119 -5.18 7.89 13.10
N ALA A 120 -6.09 8.42 13.91
CA ALA A 120 -7.53 8.26 13.69
C ALA A 120 -7.97 8.91 12.37
N ALA A 121 -7.52 10.14 12.10
CA ALA A 121 -7.83 10.86 10.87
C ALA A 121 -7.26 10.15 9.63
N VAL A 122 -6.02 9.67 9.71
CA VAL A 122 -5.37 8.91 8.64
C VAL A 122 -6.09 7.58 8.41
N ALA A 123 -6.50 6.86 9.45
CA ALA A 123 -7.26 5.62 9.30
C ALA A 123 -8.54 5.85 8.48
N VAL A 124 -9.34 6.86 8.86
CA VAL A 124 -10.57 7.22 8.13
C VAL A 124 -10.25 7.65 6.70
N GLY A 125 -9.23 8.49 6.50
CA GLY A 125 -8.82 8.97 5.19
C GLY A 125 -8.34 7.85 4.26
N LEU A 126 -7.58 6.90 4.78
CA LEU A 126 -7.10 5.72 4.04
C LEU A 126 -8.25 4.78 3.68
N VAL A 127 -9.20 4.53 4.59
CA VAL A 127 -10.40 3.72 4.29
C VAL A 127 -11.22 4.39 3.18
N ALA A 128 -11.49 5.70 3.30
CA ALA A 128 -12.21 6.47 2.29
C ALA A 128 -11.47 6.47 0.94
N GLY A 129 -10.14 6.63 0.98
CA GLY A 129 -9.27 6.58 -0.18
C GLY A 129 -9.28 5.21 -0.87
N PHE A 130 -9.30 4.11 -0.10
CA PHE A 130 -9.34 2.76 -0.63
C PHE A 130 -10.67 2.47 -1.33
N VAL A 131 -11.80 2.86 -0.71
CA VAL A 131 -13.13 2.77 -1.35
C VAL A 131 -13.19 3.62 -2.61
N ALA A 132 -12.67 4.85 -2.57
CA ALA A 132 -12.63 5.73 -3.73
C ALA A 132 -11.76 5.17 -4.86
N PHE A 133 -10.62 4.55 -4.52
CA PHE A 133 -9.75 3.88 -5.48
C PHE A 133 -10.44 2.68 -6.11
N GLY A 134 -11.07 1.81 -5.32
CA GLY A 134 -11.80 0.63 -5.83
C GLY A 134 -12.89 1.03 -6.83
N ARG A 135 -13.73 2.01 -6.48
CA ARG A 135 -14.75 2.54 -7.40
C ARG A 135 -14.15 3.14 -8.67
N ALA A 136 -13.06 3.90 -8.53
CA ALA A 136 -12.37 4.48 -9.67
C ALA A 136 -11.71 3.41 -10.56
N TRP A 137 -11.23 2.31 -9.97
CA TRP A 137 -10.64 1.18 -10.66
C TRP A 137 -11.70 0.38 -11.43
N GLU A 138 -12.82 0.03 -10.79
CA GLU A 138 -13.92 -0.70 -11.42
C GLU A 138 -14.56 0.08 -12.58
N SER A 139 -14.68 1.40 -12.45
CA SER A 139 -15.22 2.27 -13.51
C SER A 139 -14.19 2.72 -14.54
N ASP A 140 -12.97 2.17 -14.50
CA ASP A 140 -11.86 2.53 -15.39
C ASP A 140 -11.56 4.04 -15.49
N SER A 141 -11.74 4.72 -14.35
CA SER A 141 -11.66 6.17 -14.25
C SER A 141 -10.25 6.69 -14.55
N PRO A 142 -10.10 7.81 -15.27
CA PRO A 142 -8.81 8.46 -15.47
C PRO A 142 -8.18 9.00 -14.18
N ARG A 143 -8.92 8.97 -13.06
CA ARG A 143 -8.49 9.42 -11.74
C ARG A 143 -7.98 8.31 -10.82
N ALA A 144 -8.12 7.03 -11.18
CA ALA A 144 -7.75 5.93 -10.30
C ALA A 144 -6.29 6.06 -9.81
N GLY A 145 -5.36 6.30 -10.73
CA GLY A 145 -3.95 6.47 -10.43
C GLY A 145 -3.59 7.71 -9.59
N VAL A 146 -4.37 8.79 -9.61
CA VAL A 146 -4.10 9.96 -8.74
C VAL A 146 -4.66 9.73 -7.34
N ILE A 147 -5.85 9.14 -7.23
CA ILE A 147 -6.46 8.77 -5.94
C ILE A 147 -5.51 7.82 -5.19
N GLN A 148 -4.99 6.81 -5.88
CA GLN A 148 -4.04 5.87 -5.30
C GLN A 148 -2.76 6.56 -4.80
N LYS A 149 -2.18 7.48 -5.59
CA LYS A 149 -0.96 8.20 -5.21
C LYS A 149 -1.17 9.06 -3.97
N VAL A 150 -2.29 9.80 -3.88
CA VAL A 150 -2.63 10.60 -2.69
C VAL A 150 -2.71 9.73 -1.45
N MET A 151 -3.41 8.59 -1.55
CA MET A 151 -3.54 7.63 -0.46
C MET A 151 -2.17 7.06 -0.04
N ILE A 152 -1.35 6.64 -1.00
CA ILE A 152 0.00 6.12 -0.76
C ILE A 152 0.87 7.17 -0.07
N THR A 153 0.87 8.42 -0.55
CA THR A 153 1.66 9.50 0.04
C THR A 153 1.22 9.79 1.48
N ALA A 154 -0.09 9.88 1.73
CA ALA A 154 -0.61 10.09 3.09
C ALA A 154 -0.21 8.94 4.03
N GLY A 155 -0.33 7.69 3.56
CA GLY A 155 0.05 6.50 4.31
C GLY A 155 1.55 6.44 4.64
N TRP A 156 2.42 6.75 3.67
CA TRP A 156 3.87 6.80 3.91
C TRP A 156 4.29 7.89 4.89
N LEU A 157 3.72 9.09 4.76
CA LEU A 157 4.02 10.19 5.68
C LEU A 157 3.61 9.85 7.12
N TRP A 158 2.43 9.24 7.27
CA TRP A 158 1.97 8.75 8.57
C TRP A 158 2.86 7.65 9.13
N LEU A 159 3.21 6.64 8.32
CA LEU A 159 4.04 5.52 8.76
C LEU A 159 5.43 5.99 9.21
N ALA A 160 6.04 6.92 8.47
CA ALA A 160 7.31 7.53 8.86
C ALA A 160 7.19 8.28 10.20
N ALA A 161 6.12 9.07 10.39
CA ALA A 161 5.87 9.78 11.64
C ALA A 161 5.69 8.82 12.83
N VAL A 162 5.00 7.70 12.63
CA VAL A 162 4.81 6.67 13.67
C VAL A 162 6.13 6.02 14.05
N PHE A 163 6.97 5.63 13.09
CA PHE A 163 8.27 5.05 13.41
C PHE A 163 9.19 6.05 14.12
N VAL A 164 9.15 7.34 13.77
CA VAL A 164 9.90 8.38 14.48
C VAL A 164 9.38 8.58 15.90
N ALA A 165 8.07 8.48 16.13
CA ALA A 165 7.47 8.61 17.47
C ALA A 165 7.83 7.46 18.42
N PHE A 166 8.47 6.41 17.92
CA PHE A 166 8.93 5.25 18.67
C PHE A 166 10.45 5.22 18.92
N LEU A 167 11.20 6.19 18.40
CA LEU A 167 12.61 6.43 18.71
C LEU A 167 12.73 7.27 19.99
#